data_AF-A0A2U1PIX7-F1
#
_entry.id   AF-A0A2U1PIX7-F1
#
_cell.length_a   1.000
_cell.length_b   1.000
_cell.length_c   1.000
_cell.angle_alpha   90.00
_cell.angle_beta   90.00
_cell.angle_gamma   90.00
#
_symmetry.space_group_name_H-M   'P 1'
#
loop_
_entity.id
_entity.type
_entity.pdbx_description
1 polymer ?
#
loop_
_entity_poly.entity_id
_entity_poly.type
_entity_poly.pdbx_seq_one_letter_code
_entity_poly.pdbx_strand_id
1 'polypeptide(L)'
;MAAEEAKKVEVPPVCATEPPPAKVETKAPEEKCTNDTKDVAVVEKPVEAAEEKAAEGSAHRDAELARVATEKKDALIKAWEESERSKVENSAQKKLAAIGAWENSKKAELEAQLKKMEEKLEMKKAKYTEKIKNKIARLHKSAEEKRAITEAKRGESLLKTEEFSSKCRVTGASPKKLLRWFSN
;
A
#
# COMPACT_ATOMS: atom_id res chain seq x y z
N MET A 1 15.03 55.36 -21.83
CA MET A 1 15.29 55.50 -20.38
C MET A 1 14.28 54.63 -19.66
N ALA A 2 14.76 53.55 -19.05
CA ALA A 2 14.11 52.58 -18.14
C ALA A 2 14.50 51.17 -18.60
N ALA A 3 15.66 50.74 -18.12
CA ALA A 3 16.07 49.35 -18.04
C ALA A 3 15.50 48.78 -16.74
N GLU A 4 14.95 47.56 -16.78
CA GLU A 4 14.70 46.73 -15.60
C GLU A 4 14.69 45.26 -16.07
N GLU A 5 15.87 44.63 -16.11
CA GLU A 5 16.36 43.66 -15.12
C GLU A 5 15.55 42.35 -15.06
N ALA A 6 15.92 41.41 -15.93
CA ALA A 6 15.52 40.00 -15.81
C ALA A 6 16.38 39.32 -14.73
N LYS A 7 15.86 39.27 -13.51
CA LYS A 7 16.48 38.58 -12.38
C LYS A 7 16.33 37.05 -12.53
N LYS A 8 17.46 36.41 -12.85
CA LYS A 8 17.74 34.98 -12.70
C LYS A 8 17.65 34.63 -11.21
N VAL A 9 16.78 33.69 -10.82
CA VAL A 9 16.79 33.09 -9.48
C VAL A 9 17.37 31.69 -9.57
N GLU A 10 18.63 31.66 -9.16
CA GLU A 10 19.48 30.56 -8.79
C GLU A 10 18.89 29.82 -7.57
N VAL A 11 18.90 28.48 -7.63
CA VAL A 11 18.54 27.60 -6.51
C VAL A 11 19.83 27.23 -5.80
N PRO A 12 20.03 27.59 -4.51
CA PRO A 12 21.15 27.08 -3.74
C PRO A 12 20.78 25.80 -2.96
N PRO A 13 21.79 25.04 -2.50
CA PRO A 13 21.70 23.62 -2.19
C PRO A 13 21.67 23.35 -0.67
N VAL A 14 21.85 22.07 -0.32
CA VAL A 14 22.34 21.53 0.96
C VAL A 14 21.28 20.92 1.88
N CYS A 15 21.35 19.60 2.08
CA CYS A 15 21.77 19.01 3.36
C CYS A 15 21.86 17.47 3.25
N ALA A 16 23.10 16.99 3.20
CA ALA A 16 23.44 15.62 3.59
C ALA A 16 23.67 15.61 5.11
N THR A 17 23.21 14.56 5.81
CA THR A 17 23.95 13.83 6.88
C THR A 17 23.01 12.83 7.58
N GLU A 18 23.29 11.54 7.45
CA GLU A 18 22.93 10.51 8.44
C GLU A 18 24.17 9.62 8.70
N PRO A 19 24.52 9.31 9.97
CA PRO A 19 25.65 8.47 10.32
C PRO A 19 25.28 6.97 10.41
N PRO A 20 26.26 6.04 10.33
CA PRO A 20 26.01 4.61 10.14
C PRO A 20 25.87 3.81 11.45
N PRO A 21 25.20 2.65 11.47
CA PRO A 21 25.17 1.77 12.64
C PRO A 21 26.38 0.82 12.73
N ALA A 22 26.82 0.61 13.98
CA ALA A 22 28.01 -0.12 14.38
C ALA A 22 27.85 -1.66 14.40
N LYS A 23 28.97 -2.34 14.11
CA LYS A 23 29.23 -3.77 14.30
C LYS A 23 29.21 -4.18 15.78
N VAL A 24 28.70 -5.37 16.08
CA VAL A 24 29.11 -6.15 17.27
C VAL A 24 29.21 -7.64 16.89
N GLU A 25 30.45 -8.13 16.81
CA GLU A 25 30.80 -9.56 16.89
C GLU A 25 30.82 -9.98 18.36
N THR A 26 30.38 -11.21 18.67
CA THR A 26 30.83 -11.92 19.88
C THR A 26 30.98 -13.41 19.60
N LYS A 27 32.12 -13.95 20.05
CA LYS A 27 32.61 -15.32 19.87
C LYS A 27 32.47 -16.14 21.16
N ALA A 28 32.58 -17.46 20.98
CA ALA A 28 33.11 -18.50 21.89
C ALA A 28 32.11 -19.16 22.86
N PRO A 29 32.41 -20.35 23.45
CA PRO A 29 33.48 -21.34 23.19
C PRO A 29 33.01 -22.82 23.15
N GLU A 30 33.93 -23.71 22.75
CA GLU A 30 33.89 -25.18 22.86
C GLU A 30 34.27 -25.66 24.28
N GLU A 31 33.74 -26.81 24.73
CA GLU A 31 34.34 -27.62 25.82
C GLU A 31 34.25 -29.13 25.51
N LYS A 32 35.41 -29.80 25.60
CA LYS A 32 35.60 -31.26 25.60
C LYS A 32 35.58 -31.77 27.04
N CYS A 33 35.07 -32.98 27.25
CA CYS A 33 35.31 -33.75 28.47
C CYS A 33 36.07 -35.05 28.14
N THR A 34 37.24 -35.22 28.75
CA THR A 34 38.09 -36.41 28.75
C THR A 34 37.59 -37.40 29.81
N ASN A 35 37.61 -38.70 29.54
CA ASN A 35 37.26 -39.72 30.52
C ASN A 35 38.44 -40.66 30.75
N ASP A 36 38.93 -40.66 31.99
CA ASP A 36 40.01 -41.49 32.49
C ASP A 36 39.55 -42.94 32.66
N THR A 37 40.32 -43.88 32.10
CA THR A 37 40.13 -45.32 32.27
C THR A 37 41.09 -45.81 33.36
N LYS A 38 40.58 -46.47 34.40
CA LYS A 38 41.39 -47.23 35.35
C LYS A 38 40.68 -48.50 35.85
N ASP A 39 41.43 -49.57 35.79
CA ASP A 39 41.18 -51.00 36.08
C ASP A 39 40.37 -51.34 37.33
N VAL A 40 39.70 -52.50 37.27
CA VAL A 40 39.97 -53.60 38.24
C VAL A 40 39.61 -54.97 37.66
N ALA A 41 40.58 -55.88 37.76
CA ALA A 41 40.47 -57.31 37.51
C ALA A 41 39.89 -58.03 38.74
N VAL A 42 39.02 -59.05 38.52
CA VAL A 42 38.79 -60.14 39.48
C VAL A 42 38.57 -61.44 38.70
N VAL A 43 39.37 -62.44 39.09
CA VAL A 43 39.35 -63.84 38.68
C VAL A 43 38.33 -64.59 39.55
N GLU A 44 37.54 -65.51 38.98
CA GLU A 44 37.38 -66.91 39.43
C GLU A 44 36.19 -67.61 38.72
N LYS A 45 36.51 -68.77 38.14
CA LYS A 45 35.65 -69.88 37.67
C LYS A 45 35.52 -70.85 38.88
N PRO A 46 34.55 -71.80 39.03
CA PRO A 46 33.83 -72.49 37.95
C PRO A 46 32.42 -73.11 38.21
N VAL A 47 31.81 -73.58 37.10
CA VAL A 47 31.07 -74.87 36.89
C VAL A 47 29.58 -75.05 37.29
N GLU A 48 28.82 -75.41 36.23
CA GLU A 48 27.64 -76.31 36.08
C GLU A 48 26.30 -75.94 36.74
N ALA A 49 25.24 -75.65 35.97
CA ALA A 49 24.42 -76.50 35.08
C ALA A 49 23.26 -77.21 35.82
N ALA A 50 22.08 -76.59 35.77
CA ALA A 50 20.74 -77.23 35.71
C ALA A 50 19.64 -76.16 35.85
N GLU A 51 19.08 -75.63 34.75
CA GLU A 51 17.72 -75.05 34.72
C GLU A 51 17.22 -74.66 33.31
N GLU A 52 17.40 -75.54 32.33
CA GLU A 52 16.95 -75.29 30.96
C GLU A 52 15.45 -75.63 30.84
N LYS A 53 14.57 -74.76 31.40
CA LYS A 53 13.15 -74.52 31.00
C LYS A 53 12.44 -73.50 31.90
N ALA A 54 12.94 -73.21 33.11
CA ALA A 54 12.48 -72.10 33.94
C ALA A 54 13.32 -70.82 33.75
N ALA A 55 14.63 -70.98 33.48
CA ALA A 55 15.55 -69.85 33.26
C ALA A 55 15.31 -69.12 31.93
N GLU A 56 14.84 -69.81 30.88
CA GLU A 56 14.60 -69.22 29.55
C GLU A 56 13.44 -68.19 29.58
N GLY A 57 12.37 -68.48 30.33
CA GLY A 57 11.28 -67.53 30.57
C GLY A 57 11.67 -66.37 31.49
N SER A 58 12.54 -66.60 32.47
CA SER A 58 13.04 -65.54 33.36
C SER A 58 13.96 -64.55 32.62
N ALA A 59 14.94 -65.06 31.88
CA ALA A 59 15.86 -64.23 31.10
C ALA A 59 15.15 -63.45 29.99
N HIS A 60 14.12 -64.06 29.35
CA HIS A 60 13.27 -63.36 28.40
C HIS A 60 12.50 -62.20 29.04
N ARG A 61 11.92 -62.40 30.24
CA ARG A 61 11.26 -61.31 30.96
C ARG A 61 12.22 -60.21 31.39
N ASP A 62 13.43 -60.55 31.83
CA ASP A 62 14.44 -59.55 32.20
C ASP A 62 14.91 -58.74 30.98
N ALA A 63 15.04 -59.39 29.81
CA ALA A 63 15.32 -58.72 28.54
C ALA A 63 14.17 -57.79 28.10
N GLU A 64 12.91 -58.22 28.25
CA GLU A 64 11.74 -57.37 27.98
C GLU A 64 11.65 -56.19 28.95
N LEU A 65 11.92 -56.41 30.24
CA LEU A 65 11.95 -55.33 31.24
C LEU A 65 13.06 -54.32 30.94
N ALA A 66 14.25 -54.79 30.52
CA ALA A 66 15.32 -53.92 30.06
C ALA A 66 14.91 -53.11 28.83
N ARG A 67 14.24 -53.73 27.85
CA ARG A 67 13.72 -53.06 26.65
C ARG A 67 12.67 -52.00 27.00
N VAL A 68 11.72 -52.33 27.87
CA VAL A 68 10.72 -51.37 28.36
C VAL A 68 11.36 -50.24 29.14
N ALA A 69 12.41 -50.51 29.92
CA ALA A 69 13.16 -49.49 30.63
C ALA A 69 13.91 -48.54 29.68
N THR A 70 14.51 -49.06 28.59
CA THR A 70 15.14 -48.23 27.56
C THR A 70 14.11 -47.42 26.78
N GLU A 71 12.99 -48.03 26.38
CA GLU A 71 11.89 -47.34 25.68
C GLU A 71 11.31 -46.20 26.53
N LYS A 72 11.16 -46.39 27.84
CA LYS A 72 10.72 -45.33 28.76
C LYS A 72 11.73 -44.17 28.82
N LYS A 73 13.02 -44.45 28.87
CA LYS A 73 14.08 -43.42 28.86
C LYS A 73 14.06 -42.65 27.53
N ASP A 74 13.97 -43.36 26.41
CA ASP A 74 13.94 -42.75 25.08
C ASP A 74 12.68 -41.89 24.88
N ALA A 75 11.53 -42.34 25.37
CA ALA A 75 10.30 -41.56 25.34
C ALA A 75 10.42 -40.25 26.16
N LEU A 76 11.06 -40.31 27.34
CA LEU A 76 11.30 -39.13 28.16
C LEU A 76 12.28 -38.15 27.49
N ILE A 77 13.36 -38.65 26.90
CA ILE A 77 14.33 -37.84 26.14
C ILE A 77 13.63 -37.16 24.97
N LYS A 78 12.87 -37.90 24.17
CA LYS A 78 12.11 -37.35 23.03
C LYS A 78 11.10 -36.28 23.48
N ALA A 79 10.36 -36.52 24.56
CA ALA A 79 9.41 -35.54 25.08
C ALA A 79 10.10 -34.24 25.56
N TRP A 80 11.27 -34.38 26.19
CA TRP A 80 12.07 -33.23 26.60
C TRP A 80 12.65 -32.48 25.40
N GLU A 81 13.23 -33.20 24.43
CA GLU A 81 13.73 -32.62 23.18
C GLU A 81 12.64 -31.87 22.41
N GLU A 82 11.45 -32.44 22.30
CA GLU A 82 10.32 -31.81 21.61
C GLU A 82 9.85 -30.54 22.35
N SER A 83 9.84 -30.56 23.69
CA SER A 83 9.57 -29.36 24.49
C SER A 83 10.61 -28.26 24.24
N GLU A 84 11.90 -28.59 24.19
CA GLU A 84 12.95 -27.62 23.89
C GLU A 84 12.87 -27.10 22.45
N ARG A 85 12.62 -27.99 21.47
CA ARG A 85 12.37 -27.62 20.07
C ARG A 85 11.20 -26.65 19.95
N SER A 86 10.09 -26.96 20.60
CA SER A 86 8.89 -26.10 20.61
C SER A 86 9.16 -24.71 21.18
N LYS A 87 9.99 -24.58 22.22
CA LYS A 87 10.38 -23.27 22.78
C LYS A 87 11.17 -22.44 21.78
N VAL A 88 12.16 -23.03 21.13
CA VAL A 88 12.98 -22.34 20.12
C VAL A 88 12.13 -21.94 18.93
N GLU A 89 11.29 -22.84 18.43
CA GLU A 89 10.40 -22.59 17.30
C GLU A 89 9.40 -21.48 17.62
N ASN A 90 8.75 -21.51 18.79
CA ASN A 90 7.83 -20.46 19.19
C ASN A 90 8.52 -19.08 19.27
N SER A 91 9.77 -19.04 19.75
CA SER A 91 10.57 -17.82 19.79
C SER A 91 10.89 -17.31 18.37
N ALA A 92 11.26 -18.20 17.46
CA ALA A 92 11.49 -17.85 16.05
C ALA A 92 10.23 -17.33 15.38
N GLN A 93 9.09 -18.01 15.53
CA GLN A 93 7.80 -17.60 14.98
C GLN A 93 7.36 -16.23 15.51
N LYS A 94 7.56 -15.94 16.80
CA LYS A 94 7.29 -14.60 17.37
C LYS A 94 8.12 -13.51 16.69
N LYS A 95 9.41 -13.76 16.45
CA LYS A 95 10.30 -12.80 15.76
C LYS A 95 9.87 -12.60 14.31
N LEU A 96 9.58 -13.68 13.59
CA LEU A 96 9.09 -13.61 12.21
C LEU A 96 7.76 -12.86 12.11
N ALA A 97 6.83 -13.12 13.02
CA ALA A 97 5.56 -12.40 13.08
C ALA A 97 5.76 -10.90 13.37
N ALA A 98 6.69 -10.56 14.27
CA ALA A 98 7.03 -9.16 14.56
C ALA A 98 7.64 -8.44 13.34
N ILE A 99 8.54 -9.12 12.61
CA ILE A 99 9.12 -8.60 11.37
C ILE A 99 8.02 -8.39 10.33
N GLY A 100 7.17 -9.39 10.08
CA GLY A 100 6.08 -9.29 9.11
C GLY A 100 5.07 -8.18 9.47
N ALA A 101 4.76 -8.00 10.75
CA ALA A 101 3.91 -6.91 11.20
C ALA A 101 4.54 -5.53 10.96
N TRP A 102 5.85 -5.39 11.21
CA TRP A 102 6.59 -4.16 10.97
C TRP A 102 6.68 -3.82 9.47
N GLU A 103 6.97 -4.82 8.63
CA GLU A 103 6.98 -4.66 7.17
C GLU A 103 5.61 -4.24 6.65
N ASN A 104 4.54 -4.89 7.11
CA ASN A 104 3.18 -4.53 6.72
C ASN A 104 2.81 -3.10 7.15
N SER A 105 3.23 -2.68 8.34
CA SER A 105 3.05 -1.31 8.81
C SER A 105 3.75 -0.29 7.90
N LYS A 106 5.01 -0.56 7.52
CA LYS A 106 5.77 0.30 6.61
C LYS A 106 5.19 0.32 5.21
N LYS A 107 4.71 -0.82 4.72
CA LYS A 107 4.01 -0.92 3.43
C LYS A 107 2.72 -0.09 3.44
N ALA A 108 1.90 -0.23 4.47
CA ALA A 108 0.67 0.54 4.62
C ALA A 108 0.93 2.05 4.71
N GLU A 109 2.01 2.46 5.39
CA GLU A 109 2.44 3.86 5.44
C GLU A 109 2.76 4.42 4.05
N LEU A 110 3.50 3.68 3.23
CA LEU A 110 3.83 4.08 1.86
C LEU A 110 2.60 4.08 0.93
N GLU A 111 1.72 3.08 1.05
CA GLU A 111 0.47 3.01 0.28
C GLU A 111 -0.46 4.18 0.62
N ALA A 112 -0.54 4.59 1.90
CA ALA A 112 -1.29 5.76 2.32
C ALA A 112 -0.72 7.07 1.73
N GLN A 113 0.60 7.20 1.66
CA GLN A 113 1.25 8.35 1.03
C GLN A 113 0.97 8.39 -0.48
N LEU A 114 1.03 7.25 -1.16
CA LEU A 114 0.68 7.12 -2.57
C LEU A 114 -0.76 7.56 -2.82
N LYS A 115 -1.72 7.02 -2.05
CA LYS A 115 -3.14 7.37 -2.16
C LYS A 115 -3.41 8.87 -1.94
N LYS A 116 -2.70 9.48 -0.98
CA LYS A 116 -2.77 10.93 -0.73
C LYS A 116 -2.26 11.75 -1.91
N MET A 117 -1.24 11.28 -2.63
CA MET A 117 -0.75 11.94 -3.84
C MET A 117 -1.74 11.81 -5.00
N GLU A 118 -2.32 10.62 -5.18
CA GLU A 118 -3.36 10.36 -6.19
C GLU A 118 -4.59 11.24 -5.98
N GLU A 119 -5.09 11.34 -4.74
CA GLU A 119 -6.22 12.21 -4.41
C GLU A 119 -5.92 13.68 -4.74
N LYS A 120 -4.72 14.17 -4.41
CA LYS A 120 -4.30 15.54 -4.75
C LYS A 120 -4.27 15.77 -6.27
N LEU A 121 -3.83 14.77 -7.04
CA LEU A 121 -3.84 14.86 -8.50
C LEU A 121 -5.27 14.88 -9.05
N GLU A 122 -6.15 14.03 -8.53
CA GLU A 122 -7.54 13.97 -8.96
C GLU A 122 -8.30 15.27 -8.61
N MET A 123 -8.07 15.81 -7.42
CA MET A 123 -8.60 17.12 -7.02
C MET A 123 -8.13 18.24 -7.94
N LYS A 124 -6.87 18.23 -8.39
CA LYS A 124 -6.37 19.20 -9.37
C LYS A 124 -7.07 19.01 -10.72
N LYS A 125 -7.15 17.78 -11.23
CA LYS A 125 -7.85 17.48 -12.49
C LYS A 125 -9.30 17.93 -12.49
N ALA A 126 -10.03 17.66 -11.41
CA ALA A 126 -11.42 18.10 -11.22
C ALA A 126 -11.54 19.63 -11.26
N LYS A 127 -10.69 20.34 -10.50
CA LYS A 127 -10.66 21.82 -10.50
C LYS A 127 -10.38 22.41 -11.88
N TYR A 128 -9.44 21.84 -12.65
CA TYR A 128 -9.16 22.34 -14.01
C TYR A 128 -10.32 22.05 -14.95
N THR A 129 -10.90 20.86 -14.88
CA THR A 129 -12.07 20.48 -15.67
C THR A 129 -13.24 21.43 -15.40
N GLU A 130 -13.52 21.73 -14.15
CA GLU A 130 -14.56 22.70 -13.75
C GLU A 130 -14.27 24.10 -14.28
N LYS A 131 -13.02 24.59 -14.18
CA LYS A 131 -12.62 25.89 -14.74
C LYS A 131 -12.89 25.98 -16.24
N ILE A 132 -12.56 24.93 -17.00
CA ILE A 132 -12.83 24.90 -18.44
C ILE A 132 -14.33 24.86 -18.72
N LYS A 133 -15.10 24.03 -18.01
CA LYS A 133 -16.57 24.00 -18.13
C LYS A 133 -17.21 25.36 -17.82
N ASN A 134 -16.73 26.06 -16.79
CA ASN A 134 -17.21 27.40 -16.44
C ASN A 134 -16.88 28.41 -17.53
N LYS A 135 -15.68 28.38 -18.12
CA LYS A 135 -15.32 29.23 -19.27
C LYS A 135 -16.23 28.97 -20.48
N ILE A 136 -16.51 27.70 -20.79
CA ILE A 136 -17.43 27.33 -21.87
C ILE A 136 -18.83 27.87 -21.58
N ALA A 137 -19.33 27.70 -20.35
CA ALA A 137 -20.63 28.22 -19.95
C ALA A 137 -20.72 29.76 -20.08
N ARG A 138 -19.67 30.49 -19.67
CA ARG A 138 -19.60 31.95 -19.84
C ARG A 138 -19.62 32.36 -21.32
N LEU A 139 -18.89 31.64 -22.17
CA LEU A 139 -18.90 31.89 -23.62
C LEU A 139 -20.29 31.66 -24.21
N HIS A 140 -20.96 30.57 -23.81
CA HIS A 140 -22.32 30.28 -24.26
C HIS A 140 -23.30 31.37 -23.82
N LYS A 141 -23.28 31.74 -22.54
CA LYS A 141 -24.12 32.82 -22.00
C LYS A 141 -23.91 34.14 -22.73
N SER A 142 -22.67 34.54 -22.97
CA SER A 142 -22.38 35.78 -23.72
C SER A 142 -22.87 35.72 -25.17
N ALA A 143 -22.79 34.56 -25.81
CA ALA A 143 -23.33 34.37 -27.15
C ALA A 143 -24.86 34.45 -27.18
N GLU A 144 -25.54 33.85 -26.19
CA GLU A 144 -26.99 33.93 -26.02
C GLU A 144 -27.47 35.35 -25.74
N GLU A 145 -26.77 36.09 -24.87
CA GLU A 145 -27.05 37.51 -24.61
C GLU A 145 -27.00 38.34 -25.90
N LYS A 146 -25.99 38.13 -26.76
CA LYS A 146 -25.89 38.81 -28.06
C LYS A 146 -27.02 38.44 -29.03
N ARG A 147 -27.43 37.16 -29.03
CA ARG A 147 -28.57 36.70 -29.82
C ARG A 147 -29.86 37.33 -29.34
N ALA A 148 -30.09 37.37 -28.02
CA ALA A 148 -31.27 37.99 -27.41
C ALA A 148 -31.35 39.49 -27.73
N ILE A 149 -30.22 40.23 -27.64
CA ILE A 149 -30.18 41.66 -28.02
C ILE A 149 -30.51 41.86 -29.49
N THR A 150 -29.96 41.04 -30.38
CA THR A 150 -30.25 41.12 -31.82
C THR A 150 -31.73 40.85 -32.10
N GLU A 151 -32.30 39.84 -31.46
CA GLU A 151 -33.71 39.48 -31.61
C GLU A 151 -34.64 40.57 -31.06
N ALA A 152 -34.29 41.17 -29.92
CA ALA A 152 -35.02 42.31 -29.37
C ALA A 152 -35.02 43.51 -30.33
N LYS A 153 -33.86 43.86 -30.92
CA LYS A 153 -33.76 44.92 -31.94
C LYS A 153 -34.57 44.59 -33.20
N ARG A 154 -34.58 43.32 -33.60
CA ARG A 154 -35.40 42.85 -34.73
C ARG A 154 -36.89 43.08 -34.44
N GLY A 155 -37.36 42.66 -33.26
CA GLY A 155 -38.74 42.89 -32.81
C GLY A 155 -39.11 44.37 -32.75
N GLU A 156 -38.25 45.22 -32.17
CA GLU A 156 -38.47 46.67 -32.11
C GLU A 156 -38.60 47.29 -33.50
N SER A 157 -37.76 46.88 -34.46
CA SER A 157 -37.81 47.38 -35.84
C SER A 157 -39.11 46.98 -36.57
N LEU A 158 -39.63 45.79 -36.29
CA LEU A 158 -40.90 45.30 -36.81
C LEU A 158 -42.07 46.10 -36.23
N LEU A 159 -42.12 46.27 -34.91
CA LEU A 159 -43.15 47.07 -34.25
C LEU A 159 -43.18 48.52 -34.76
N LYS A 160 -42.02 49.18 -34.90
CA LYS A 160 -41.95 50.53 -35.49
C LYS A 160 -42.50 50.58 -36.92
N THR A 161 -42.24 49.54 -37.71
CA THR A 161 -42.75 49.45 -39.09
C THR A 161 -44.26 49.25 -39.11
N GLU A 162 -44.78 48.40 -38.22
CA GLU A 162 -46.21 48.15 -38.05
C GLU A 162 -46.95 49.40 -37.56
N GLU A 163 -46.45 50.08 -36.53
CA GLU A 163 -46.95 51.36 -36.03
C GLU A 163 -46.97 52.41 -37.14
N PHE A 164 -45.88 52.53 -37.90
CA PHE A 164 -45.80 53.44 -39.03
C PHE A 164 -46.83 53.10 -40.12
N SER A 165 -46.98 51.81 -40.46
CA SER A 165 -47.95 51.36 -41.45
C SER A 165 -49.40 51.64 -41.00
N SER A 166 -49.70 51.42 -39.72
CA SER A 166 -51.01 51.70 -39.12
C SER A 166 -51.31 53.19 -39.13
N LYS A 167 -50.33 54.03 -38.78
CA LYS A 167 -50.45 55.49 -38.87
C LYS A 167 -50.70 55.95 -40.30
N CYS A 168 -49.97 55.42 -41.29
CA CYS A 168 -50.22 55.68 -42.70
C CYS A 168 -51.64 55.29 -43.15
N ARG A 169 -52.15 54.12 -42.72
CA ARG A 169 -53.52 53.68 -42.99
C ARG A 169 -54.58 54.62 -42.42
N VAL A 170 -54.37 55.14 -41.20
CA VAL A 170 -55.29 56.09 -40.56
C VAL A 170 -55.24 57.48 -41.21
N THR A 171 -54.04 58.00 -41.49
CA THR A 171 -53.87 59.35 -42.05
C THR A 171 -54.08 59.41 -43.57
N GLY A 172 -54.12 58.26 -44.26
CA GLY A 172 -54.19 58.18 -45.73
C GLY A 172 -52.89 58.57 -46.45
N ALA A 173 -51.78 58.66 -45.72
CA ALA A 173 -50.49 59.10 -46.26
C ALA A 173 -49.68 57.93 -46.83
N SER A 174 -49.20 58.06 -48.07
CA SER A 174 -48.39 57.02 -48.73
C SER A 174 -46.97 56.93 -48.17
N PRO A 175 -46.46 55.71 -47.89
CA PRO A 175 -45.11 55.53 -47.37
C PRO A 175 -44.04 56.00 -48.37
N LYS A 176 -43.30 57.05 -47.99
CA LYS A 176 -42.32 57.74 -48.85
C LYS A 176 -41.15 56.86 -49.32
N LYS A 177 -40.81 55.80 -48.56
CA LYS A 177 -39.75 54.84 -48.93
C LYS A 177 -40.20 53.83 -50.00
N LEU A 178 -41.51 53.64 -50.18
CA LEU A 178 -42.08 52.69 -51.15
C LEU A 178 -41.87 53.16 -52.60
N LEU A 179 -41.79 54.48 -52.82
CA LEU A 179 -41.69 55.07 -54.16
C LEU A 179 -40.42 54.63 -54.92
N ARG A 180 -39.33 54.26 -54.22
CA ARG A 180 -38.11 53.74 -54.85
C ARG A 180 -38.20 52.29 -55.34
N TRP A 181 -39.14 51.48 -54.81
CA TRP A 181 -39.27 50.07 -55.19
C TRP A 181 -40.18 49.86 -56.41
N PHE A 182 -41.12 50.78 -56.64
CA PHE A 182 -42.08 50.73 -57.75
C PHE A 182 -41.67 51.58 -58.97
N SER A 183 -40.51 52.22 -58.93
CA SER A 183 -39.97 53.01 -60.05
C SER A 183 -38.91 52.17 -60.77
N ASN A 184 -39.36 51.27 -61.64
CA ASN A 184 -38.53 50.56 -62.62
C ASN A 184 -39.05 50.88 -64.02
#